data_AF-A0AAW1N7Z4-F1
#
_entry.id   AF-A0AAW1N7Z4-F1
#
_cell.length_a   1.000
_cell.length_b   1.000
_cell.length_c   1.000
_cell.angle_alpha   90.00
_cell.angle_beta   90.00
_cell.angle_gamma   90.00
#
_symmetry.space_group_name_H-M   'P 1'
#
loop_
_entity.id
_entity.type
_entity.pdbx_description
1 polymer ?
#
loop_
_entity_poly.entity_id
_entity_poly.type
_entity_poly.pdbx_seq_one_letter_code
_entity_poly.pdbx_strand_id
1 'polypeptide(L)'
;MLCSRQNSVTEKLTSVSLKCHRDTFETKLHLQVCNGRKKILQNANTNIANKSIGLNKASRVFKIPSRTLRRRIASGNHQKVSGGKLPALGIENEKRLVRHIQKLEKAGFAPNRTTVRTLAYQFAEKLGLEKHFLGTKGKEKICAGYDWLRSSLERNHCLVVKGGGEGLSLARAREMLRREIKHFLSY
;
A
#
# COMPACT_ATOMS: atom_id res chain seq x y z
N MET A 1 22.06 -48.57 -15.81
CA MET A 1 20.68 -48.22 -15.42
C MET A 1 20.72 -47.12 -14.37
N LEU A 2 19.70 -46.27 -14.37
CA LEU A 2 19.39 -45.16 -13.45
C LEU A 2 20.13 -43.85 -13.74
N CYS A 3 19.49 -42.68 -13.78
CA CYS A 3 18.13 -42.30 -14.16
C CYS A 3 18.22 -40.78 -14.33
N SER A 4 17.99 -40.28 -15.54
CA SER A 4 17.84 -38.86 -15.83
C SER A 4 16.60 -38.33 -15.10
N ARG A 5 16.75 -37.59 -13.99
CA ARG A 5 15.66 -36.76 -13.45
C ARG A 5 16.14 -35.85 -12.31
N GLN A 6 16.67 -34.68 -12.65
CA GLN A 6 16.84 -33.59 -11.67
C GLN A 6 16.98 -32.20 -12.30
N ASN A 7 16.37 -31.95 -13.47
CA ASN A 7 16.31 -30.60 -14.08
C ASN A 7 14.86 -30.19 -14.42
N SER A 8 13.91 -30.26 -13.47
CA SER A 8 12.55 -29.72 -13.69
C SER A 8 11.95 -28.90 -12.55
N VAL A 9 12.66 -28.76 -11.43
CA VAL A 9 12.18 -28.00 -10.25
C VAL A 9 12.78 -26.59 -10.20
N THR A 10 13.99 -26.39 -10.74
CA THR A 10 14.69 -25.10 -10.73
C THR A 10 14.18 -24.10 -11.77
N GLU A 11 13.60 -24.55 -12.90
CA GLU A 11 13.00 -23.65 -13.90
C GLU A 11 11.61 -23.13 -13.51
N LYS A 12 10.90 -23.81 -12.61
CA LYS A 12 9.56 -23.37 -12.18
C LYS A 12 9.61 -22.22 -11.17
N LEU A 13 10.67 -22.13 -10.36
CA LEU A 13 10.85 -21.09 -9.35
C LEU A 13 11.25 -19.72 -9.93
N THR A 14 11.91 -19.68 -11.09
CA THR A 14 12.19 -18.43 -11.82
C THR A 14 10.94 -17.85 -12.50
N SER A 15 10.02 -18.70 -12.98
CA SER A 15 8.79 -18.24 -13.65
C SER A 15 7.77 -17.56 -12.72
N VAL A 16 7.73 -17.93 -11.43
CA VAL A 16 6.83 -17.32 -10.42
C VAL A 16 7.39 -15.97 -9.95
N SER A 17 8.71 -15.84 -9.83
CA SER A 17 9.38 -14.59 -9.43
C SER A 17 9.28 -13.50 -10.50
N LEU A 18 9.28 -13.87 -11.78
CA LEU A 18 9.13 -12.94 -12.91
C LEU A 18 7.69 -12.40 -13.09
N LYS A 19 6.65 -13.11 -12.59
CA LYS A 19 5.27 -12.61 -12.62
C LYS A 19 5.05 -11.46 -11.62
N CYS A 20 5.60 -11.54 -10.41
CA CYS A 20 5.47 -10.46 -9.41
C CYS A 20 6.23 -9.18 -9.80
N HIS A 21 7.26 -9.29 -10.65
CA HIS A 21 8.04 -8.14 -11.12
C HIS A 21 7.37 -7.36 -12.28
N ARG A 22 6.44 -8.01 -13.02
CA ARG A 22 5.64 -7.35 -14.08
C ARG A 22 4.52 -6.48 -13.50
N ASP A 23 3.80 -6.99 -12.50
CA ASP A 23 2.70 -6.26 -11.85
C ASP A 23 3.16 -5.01 -11.08
N THR A 24 4.42 -4.99 -10.62
CA THR A 24 5.03 -3.84 -9.92
C THR A 24 5.47 -2.71 -10.85
N PHE A 25 5.73 -2.99 -12.14
CA PHE A 25 6.10 -1.97 -13.13
C PHE A 25 4.87 -1.25 -13.70
N GLU A 26 3.81 -1.98 -14.06
CA GLU A 26 2.57 -1.36 -14.56
C GLU A 26 1.86 -0.52 -13.49
N THR A 27 1.88 -0.99 -12.23
CA THR A 27 1.33 -0.21 -11.10
C THR A 27 2.14 1.04 -10.80
N LYS A 28 3.48 0.99 -10.87
CA LYS A 28 4.35 2.19 -10.70
C LYS A 28 4.10 3.24 -11.78
N LEU A 29 3.98 2.84 -13.04
CA LEU A 29 3.73 3.77 -14.16
C LEU A 29 2.34 4.44 -14.02
N HIS A 30 1.31 3.66 -13.70
CA HIS A 30 -0.04 4.16 -13.46
C HIS A 30 -0.10 5.13 -12.26
N LEU A 31 0.60 4.83 -11.16
CA LEU A 31 0.70 5.71 -9.99
C LEU A 31 1.44 7.01 -10.30
N GLN A 32 2.53 6.97 -11.06
CA GLN A 32 3.27 8.17 -11.50
C GLN A 32 2.39 9.08 -12.34
N VAL A 33 1.70 8.52 -13.34
CA VAL A 33 0.78 9.29 -14.20
C VAL A 33 -0.39 9.87 -13.39
N CYS A 34 -0.92 9.12 -12.43
CA CYS A 34 -1.99 9.59 -11.55
C CYS A 34 -1.54 10.69 -10.59
N ASN A 35 -0.34 10.60 -10.03
CA ASN A 35 0.24 11.65 -9.19
C ASN A 35 0.57 12.90 -10.00
N GLY A 36 1.06 12.77 -11.24
CA GLY A 36 1.27 13.89 -12.15
C GLY A 36 -0.02 14.68 -12.40
N ARG A 37 -1.11 14.00 -12.74
CA ARG A 37 -2.43 14.65 -12.97
C ARG A 37 -2.98 15.33 -11.71
N LYS A 38 -2.77 14.75 -10.53
CA LYS A 38 -3.16 15.37 -9.24
C LYS A 38 -2.40 16.68 -9.01
N LYS A 39 -1.09 16.70 -9.25
CA LYS A 39 -0.25 17.90 -9.13
C LYS A 39 -0.68 19.00 -10.10
N ILE A 40 -0.96 18.66 -11.36
CA ILE A 40 -1.43 19.62 -12.37
C ILE A 40 -2.74 20.28 -11.94
N LEU A 41 -3.71 19.49 -11.43
CA LEU A 41 -4.97 20.03 -10.93
C LEU A 41 -4.80 20.91 -9.68
N GLN A 42 -3.90 20.52 -8.77
CA GLN A 42 -3.58 21.33 -7.58
C GLN A 42 -2.96 22.67 -7.99
N ASN A 43 -1.96 22.65 -8.88
CA ASN A 43 -1.31 23.85 -9.40
C ASN A 43 -2.29 24.77 -10.13
N ALA A 44 -3.24 24.21 -10.89
CA ALA A 44 -4.28 25.00 -11.55
C ALA A 44 -5.16 25.73 -10.52
N ASN A 45 -5.60 25.03 -9.47
CA ASN A 45 -6.45 25.61 -8.43
C ASN A 45 -5.70 26.67 -7.60
N THR A 46 -4.43 26.45 -7.24
CA THR A 46 -3.64 27.43 -6.48
C THR A 46 -3.43 28.71 -7.27
N ASN A 47 -3.16 28.62 -8.58
CA ASN A 47 -3.01 29.80 -9.43
C ASN A 47 -4.32 30.59 -9.61
N ILE A 48 -5.47 29.91 -9.62
CA ILE A 48 -6.78 30.55 -9.65
C ILE A 48 -7.11 31.18 -8.30
N ALA A 49 -6.82 30.50 -7.19
CA ALA A 49 -7.03 31.00 -5.83
C ALA A 49 -6.20 32.26 -5.55
N ASN A 50 -4.94 32.27 -6.00
CA ASN A 50 -4.04 33.43 -5.92
C ASN A 50 -4.40 34.55 -6.92
N LYS A 51 -5.49 34.41 -7.69
CA LYS A 51 -5.93 35.33 -8.76
C LYS A 51 -4.87 35.64 -9.83
N SER A 52 -3.82 34.83 -9.94
CA SER A 52 -2.76 34.99 -10.93
C SER A 52 -3.25 34.71 -12.35
N ILE A 53 -4.15 33.73 -12.51
CA ILE A 53 -4.67 33.28 -13.81
C ILE A 53 -6.20 33.12 -13.74
N GLY A 54 -6.94 33.66 -14.71
CA GLY A 54 -8.38 33.46 -14.85
C GLY A 54 -8.78 32.04 -15.27
N LEU A 55 -10.01 31.63 -14.94
CA LEU A 55 -10.48 30.24 -15.09
C LEU A 55 -10.35 29.67 -16.52
N ASN A 56 -10.66 30.46 -17.54
CA ASN A 56 -10.55 30.04 -18.94
C ASN A 56 -9.09 29.94 -19.40
N LYS A 57 -8.21 30.82 -18.91
CA LYS A 57 -6.77 30.78 -19.21
C LYS A 57 -6.11 29.57 -18.54
N ALA A 58 -6.48 29.28 -17.30
CA ALA A 58 -6.03 28.08 -16.59
C ALA A 58 -6.44 26.79 -17.33
N SER A 59 -7.65 26.75 -17.89
CA SER A 59 -8.13 25.60 -18.69
C SER A 59 -7.21 25.30 -19.89
N ARG A 60 -6.76 26.34 -20.60
CA ARG A 60 -5.85 26.21 -21.75
C ARG A 60 -4.43 25.80 -21.33
N VAL A 61 -3.88 26.43 -20.30
CA VAL A 61 -2.51 26.18 -19.80
C VAL A 61 -2.36 24.77 -19.24
N PHE A 62 -3.30 24.36 -18.37
CA PHE A 62 -3.22 23.08 -17.68
C PHE A 62 -3.92 21.94 -18.43
N LYS A 63 -4.53 22.20 -19.60
CA LYS A 63 -5.32 21.24 -20.40
C LYS A 63 -6.40 20.53 -19.57
N ILE A 64 -7.08 21.27 -18.69
CA ILE A 64 -8.19 20.77 -17.86
C ILE A 64 -9.49 21.45 -18.31
N PRO A 65 -10.58 20.73 -18.59
CA PRO A 65 -11.85 21.35 -18.95
C PRO A 65 -12.33 22.36 -17.90
N SER A 66 -12.76 23.54 -18.34
CA SER A 66 -13.26 24.64 -17.48
C SER A 66 -14.35 24.20 -16.51
N ARG A 67 -15.27 23.32 -16.96
CA ARG A 67 -16.32 22.71 -16.12
C ARG A 67 -15.75 21.96 -14.92
N THR A 68 -14.63 21.27 -15.10
CA THR A 68 -13.96 20.53 -14.01
C THR A 68 -13.37 21.49 -12.98
N LEU A 69 -12.71 22.57 -13.42
CA LEU A 69 -12.16 23.59 -12.53
C LEU A 69 -13.27 24.29 -11.74
N ARG A 70 -14.34 24.72 -12.42
CA ARG A 70 -15.51 25.37 -11.78
C ARG A 70 -16.14 24.47 -10.71
N ARG A 71 -16.38 23.19 -11.03
CA ARG A 71 -16.90 22.21 -10.06
C ARG A 71 -15.98 22.07 -8.85
N ARG A 72 -14.66 21.98 -9.06
CA ARG A 72 -13.67 21.79 -8.00
C ARG A 72 -13.57 22.99 -7.06
N ILE A 73 -13.65 24.19 -7.61
CA ILE A 73 -13.68 25.44 -6.85
C ILE A 73 -14.94 25.51 -6.00
N ALA A 74 -16.12 25.25 -6.60
CA ALA A 74 -17.39 25.27 -5.89
C ALA A 74 -17.45 24.24 -4.75
N SER A 75 -16.89 23.04 -4.95
CA SER A 75 -16.87 21.99 -3.93
C SER A 75 -15.79 22.17 -2.86
N GLY A 76 -14.88 23.16 -2.96
CA GLY A 76 -13.72 23.32 -2.07
C GLY A 76 -12.74 22.13 -2.05
N ASN A 77 -12.97 21.12 -2.89
CA ASN A 77 -12.29 19.83 -2.84
C ASN A 77 -11.17 19.77 -3.88
N HIS A 78 -9.99 20.25 -3.48
CA HIS A 78 -8.78 20.27 -4.31
C HIS A 78 -8.14 18.89 -4.49
N GLN A 79 -8.58 17.89 -3.73
CA GLN A 79 -8.06 16.52 -3.81
C GLN A 79 -8.96 15.64 -4.68
N LYS A 80 -8.33 14.79 -5.50
CA LYS A 80 -9.04 13.72 -6.23
C LYS A 80 -9.43 12.64 -5.23
N VAL A 81 -10.67 12.66 -4.76
CA VAL A 81 -11.27 11.53 -4.05
C VAL A 81 -11.35 10.35 -5.02
N SER A 82 -10.88 9.17 -4.58
CA SER A 82 -11.08 7.92 -5.29
C SER A 82 -12.58 7.65 -5.39
N GLY A 83 -13.10 7.39 -6.60
CA GLY A 83 -14.52 7.06 -6.80
C GLY A 83 -14.92 5.66 -6.32
N GLY A 84 -13.98 4.87 -5.79
CA GLY A 84 -14.23 3.56 -5.21
C GLY A 84 -14.62 3.59 -3.73
N LYS A 85 -14.92 2.41 -3.17
CA LYS A 85 -15.23 2.24 -1.75
C LYS A 85 -14.10 2.82 -0.88
N LEU A 86 -14.48 3.63 0.10
CA LEU A 86 -13.57 4.17 1.09
C LEU A 86 -13.00 3.03 1.96
N PRO A 87 -11.78 3.20 2.50
CA PRO A 87 -11.20 2.21 3.40
C PRO A 87 -12.07 2.06 4.66
N ALA A 88 -12.31 0.82 5.06
CA ALA A 88 -13.19 0.51 6.19
C ALA A 88 -12.72 1.12 7.54
N LEU A 89 -11.42 1.36 7.72
CA LEU A 89 -10.86 1.99 8.93
C LEU A 89 -10.97 3.52 8.89
N GLY A 90 -11.23 4.09 7.71
CA GLY A 90 -10.95 5.49 7.40
C GLY A 90 -9.50 5.71 6.94
N ILE A 91 -9.29 6.78 6.17
CA ILE A 91 -8.01 7.06 5.50
C ILE A 91 -6.89 7.33 6.51
N GLU A 92 -7.16 8.07 7.57
CA GLU A 92 -6.14 8.45 8.56
C GLU A 92 -5.72 7.25 9.42
N ASN A 93 -6.70 6.47 9.86
CA ASN A 93 -6.51 5.26 10.64
C ASN A 93 -5.75 4.19 9.85
N GLU A 94 -6.08 4.00 8.57
CA GLU A 94 -5.33 3.09 7.70
C GLU A 94 -3.87 3.54 7.56
N LYS A 95 -3.59 4.86 7.43
CA LYS A 95 -2.22 5.39 7.43
C LYS A 95 -1.50 5.16 8.77
N ARG A 96 -2.19 5.24 9.91
CA ARG A 96 -1.59 4.95 11.23
C ARG A 96 -1.21 3.48 11.35
N LEU A 97 -2.08 2.58 10.88
CA LEU A 97 -1.82 1.14 10.83
C LEU A 97 -0.61 0.84 9.92
N VAL A 98 -0.58 1.39 8.71
CA VAL A 98 0.55 1.25 7.76
C VAL A 98 1.86 1.71 8.39
N ARG A 99 1.87 2.88 9.05
CA ARG A 99 3.04 3.40 9.78
C ARG A 99 3.50 2.44 10.88
N HIS A 100 2.58 1.82 11.60
CA HIS A 100 2.92 0.83 12.63
C HIS A 100 3.58 -0.42 12.02
N ILE A 101 3.02 -0.94 10.92
CA ILE A 101 3.58 -2.09 10.19
C ILE A 101 5.00 -1.78 9.70
N GLN A 102 5.23 -0.58 9.15
CA GLN A 102 6.56 -0.15 8.73
C GLN A 102 7.58 -0.04 9.88
N LYS A 103 7.12 0.34 11.09
CA LYS A 103 7.98 0.33 12.28
C LYS A 103 8.40 -1.09 12.65
N LEU A 104 7.48 -2.05 12.57
CA LEU A 104 7.78 -3.46 12.79
C LEU A 104 8.79 -3.99 11.76
N GLU A 105 8.62 -3.64 10.49
CA GLU A 105 9.56 -4.00 9.43
C GLU A 105 10.96 -3.43 9.67
N LYS A 106 11.06 -2.18 10.11
CA LYS A 106 12.33 -1.54 10.47
C LYS A 106 13.00 -2.20 11.67
N ALA A 107 12.21 -2.68 12.63
CA ALA A 107 12.69 -3.48 13.75
C ALA A 107 13.09 -4.91 13.34
N GLY A 108 12.92 -5.29 12.07
CA GLY A 108 13.30 -6.58 11.53
C GLY A 108 12.18 -7.63 11.52
N PHE A 109 11.00 -7.29 12.04
CA PHE A 109 9.83 -8.16 11.98
C PHE A 109 9.13 -7.99 10.62
N ALA A 110 9.30 -8.97 9.73
CA ALA A 110 8.54 -9.03 8.49
C ALA A 110 7.12 -9.55 8.79
N PRO A 111 6.06 -8.74 8.68
CA PRO A 111 4.72 -9.16 9.05
C PRO A 111 4.14 -10.08 7.97
N ASN A 112 3.53 -11.18 8.41
CA ASN A 112 2.81 -12.11 7.54
C ASN A 112 1.40 -11.59 7.25
N ARG A 113 0.77 -12.12 6.19
CA ARG A 113 -0.62 -11.80 5.81
C ARG A 113 -1.60 -11.99 6.96
N THR A 114 -1.47 -13.08 7.72
CA THR A 114 -2.30 -13.34 8.90
C THR A 114 -2.07 -12.30 9.99
N THR A 115 -0.80 -11.98 10.29
CA THR A 115 -0.43 -10.97 11.29
C THR A 115 -1.01 -9.61 10.97
N VAL A 116 -0.92 -9.16 9.70
CA VAL A 116 -1.50 -7.88 9.26
C VAL A 116 -3.01 -7.87 9.46
N ARG A 117 -3.70 -8.98 9.14
CA ARG A 117 -5.15 -9.11 9.33
C ARG A 117 -5.56 -9.11 10.80
N THR A 118 -4.76 -9.71 11.68
CA THR A 118 -4.99 -9.69 13.13
C THR A 118 -4.74 -8.30 13.70
N LEU A 119 -3.64 -7.64 13.33
CA LEU A 119 -3.35 -6.26 13.75
C LEU A 119 -4.44 -5.29 13.32
N ALA A 120 -4.96 -5.43 12.10
CA ALA A 120 -6.05 -4.61 11.60
C ALA A 120 -7.34 -4.80 12.40
N TYR A 121 -7.64 -6.04 12.81
CA TYR A 121 -8.81 -6.34 13.64
C TYR A 121 -8.67 -5.73 15.05
N GLN A 122 -7.54 -5.94 15.71
CA GLN A 122 -7.25 -5.35 17.03
C GLN A 122 -7.30 -3.81 16.97
N PHE A 123 -6.86 -3.23 15.85
CA PHE A 123 -6.95 -1.80 15.65
C PHE A 123 -8.40 -1.33 15.47
N ALA A 124 -9.24 -2.10 14.77
CA ALA A 124 -10.67 -1.81 14.62
C ALA A 124 -11.45 -1.95 15.94
N GLU A 125 -11.10 -2.95 16.76
CA GLU A 125 -11.67 -3.17 18.09
C GLU A 125 -11.44 -1.95 19.00
N LYS A 126 -10.19 -1.45 19.05
CA LYS A 126 -9.85 -0.23 19.78
C LYS A 126 -10.59 1.02 19.29
N LEU A 127 -11.08 1.01 18.05
CA LEU A 127 -11.85 2.10 17.46
C LEU A 127 -13.38 1.88 17.55
N GLY A 128 -13.85 0.74 18.05
CA GLY A 128 -15.27 0.39 18.08
C GLY A 128 -15.89 0.08 16.70
N LEU A 129 -15.06 -0.28 15.70
CA LEU A 129 -15.49 -0.52 14.30
C LEU A 129 -15.59 -2.01 13.93
N GLU A 130 -15.57 -2.89 14.93
CA GLU A 130 -15.54 -4.35 14.84
C GLU A 130 -16.54 -4.95 13.82
N LYS A 131 -17.77 -4.40 13.73
CA LYS A 131 -18.84 -4.92 12.85
C LYS A 131 -18.52 -4.83 11.35
N HIS A 132 -17.65 -3.91 10.93
CA HIS A 132 -17.33 -3.67 9.52
C HIS A 132 -16.12 -4.46 9.00
N PHE A 133 -15.37 -5.13 9.88
CA PHE A 133 -14.10 -5.79 9.58
C PHE A 133 -14.15 -7.31 9.50
N LEU A 134 -15.23 -7.90 10.05
CA LEU A 134 -15.39 -9.34 10.13
C LEU A 134 -15.57 -9.92 8.72
N GLY A 135 -14.59 -10.72 8.30
CA GLY A 135 -14.80 -11.65 7.21
C GLY A 135 -15.75 -12.74 7.71
N THR A 136 -16.87 -12.92 7.02
CA THR A 136 -17.86 -13.98 7.30
C THR A 136 -17.17 -15.32 7.52
N LYS A 137 -17.06 -15.75 8.79
CA LYS A 137 -17.36 -17.09 9.32
C LYS A 137 -16.83 -17.22 10.76
N GLY A 138 -17.76 -17.02 11.70
CA GLY A 138 -17.64 -17.49 13.08
C GLY A 138 -16.97 -16.52 14.06
N LYS A 139 -17.47 -16.54 15.30
CA LYS A 139 -16.92 -15.83 16.48
C LYS A 139 -15.49 -16.26 16.84
N GLU A 140 -14.91 -17.23 16.13
CA GLU A 140 -13.66 -17.90 16.47
C GLU A 140 -12.41 -17.32 15.78
N LYS A 141 -12.56 -16.53 14.71
CA LYS A 141 -11.42 -15.96 13.97
C LYS A 141 -11.33 -14.44 14.12
N ILE A 142 -10.54 -14.02 15.09
CA ILE A 142 -10.15 -12.63 15.39
C ILE A 142 -9.21 -12.09 14.27
N CYS A 143 -9.73 -11.92 13.05
CA CYS A 143 -8.94 -11.43 11.91
C CYS A 143 -9.79 -10.70 10.86
N ALA A 144 -9.21 -9.68 10.21
CA ALA A 144 -9.85 -8.97 9.11
C ALA A 144 -10.06 -9.87 7.88
N GLY A 145 -11.06 -9.60 7.03
CA GLY A 145 -11.30 -10.36 5.80
C GLY A 145 -10.16 -10.32 4.77
N TYR A 146 -10.11 -11.32 3.87
CA TYR A 146 -9.13 -11.34 2.77
C TYR A 146 -9.35 -10.21 1.75
N ASP A 147 -10.61 -9.86 1.48
CA ASP A 147 -10.96 -8.75 0.58
C ASP A 147 -10.44 -7.42 1.09
N TRP A 148 -10.49 -7.23 2.42
CA TRP A 148 -9.93 -6.06 3.07
C TRP A 148 -8.41 -6.00 2.87
N LEU A 149 -7.69 -7.11 3.10
CA LEU A 149 -6.23 -7.16 2.94
C LEU A 149 -5.82 -6.84 1.50
N ARG A 150 -6.49 -7.45 0.51
CA ARG A 150 -6.24 -7.18 -0.91
C ARG A 150 -6.44 -5.70 -1.22
N SER A 151 -7.58 -5.14 -0.82
CA SER A 151 -7.90 -3.74 -1.07
C SER A 151 -6.93 -2.79 -0.35
N SER A 152 -6.46 -3.15 0.86
CA SER A 152 -5.51 -2.34 1.63
C SER A 152 -4.12 -2.35 0.99
N LEU A 153 -3.66 -3.48 0.44
CA LEU A 153 -2.41 -3.58 -0.30
C LEU A 153 -2.47 -2.85 -1.65
N GLU A 154 -3.61 -2.91 -2.34
CA GLU A 154 -3.83 -2.13 -3.57
C GLU A 154 -3.82 -0.62 -3.32
N ARG A 155 -4.22 -0.16 -2.12
CA ARG A 155 -4.13 1.26 -1.74
C ARG A 155 -2.74 1.66 -1.25
N ASN A 156 -2.04 0.76 -0.56
CA ASN A 156 -0.78 1.02 0.11
C ASN A 156 0.36 0.17 -0.47
N HIS A 157 0.81 0.51 -1.68
CA HIS A 157 1.91 -0.18 -2.36
C HIS A 157 3.27 -0.12 -1.63
N CYS A 158 3.38 0.67 -0.56
CA CYS A 158 4.57 0.74 0.28
C CYS A 158 4.67 -0.39 1.31
N LEU A 159 3.61 -1.19 1.48
CA LEU A 159 3.61 -2.35 2.36
C LEU A 159 4.07 -3.59 1.60
N VAL A 160 5.13 -4.25 2.09
CA VAL A 160 5.62 -5.51 1.52
C VAL A 160 5.31 -6.64 2.51
N VAL A 161 4.16 -7.27 2.33
CA VAL A 161 3.75 -8.39 3.18
C VAL A 161 4.37 -9.68 2.65
N LYS A 162 4.99 -10.45 3.54
CA LYS A 162 5.62 -11.72 3.17
C LYS A 162 4.57 -12.74 2.69
N GLY A 163 4.90 -13.49 1.63
CA GLY A 163 4.14 -14.68 1.25
C GLY A 163 4.20 -15.71 2.38
N GLY A 164 3.07 -16.33 2.72
CA GLY A 164 3.00 -17.29 3.82
C GLY A 164 3.84 -18.54 3.53
N GLY A 165 4.67 -18.96 4.48
CA GLY A 165 5.38 -20.25 4.45
C GLY A 165 6.87 -20.18 4.79
N GLU A 166 7.52 -19.03 4.63
CA GLU A 166 8.94 -18.92 4.91
C GLU A 166 9.16 -18.37 6.33
N GLY A 167 9.82 -19.14 7.20
CA GLY A 167 10.39 -18.60 8.44
C GLY A 167 11.37 -17.46 8.16
N LEU A 168 11.89 -16.81 9.21
CA LEU A 168 13.03 -15.89 9.05
C LEU A 168 14.13 -16.68 8.34
N SER A 169 14.58 -16.21 7.16
CA SER A 169 15.67 -16.91 6.49
C SER A 169 16.91 -16.85 7.37
N LEU A 170 17.69 -17.93 7.38
CA LEU A 170 18.88 -18.05 8.21
C LEU A 170 19.87 -16.90 7.94
N ALA A 171 19.95 -16.45 6.69
CA ALA A 171 20.71 -15.27 6.28
C ALA A 171 20.20 -13.97 6.95
N ARG A 172 18.88 -13.79 7.04
CA ARG A 172 18.28 -12.60 7.65
C ARG A 172 18.40 -12.59 9.17
N ALA A 173 18.24 -13.76 9.81
CA ALA A 173 18.50 -13.91 11.25
C ALA A 173 19.97 -13.60 11.60
N ARG A 174 20.92 -14.10 10.80
CA ARG A 174 22.36 -13.79 10.95
C ARG A 174 22.67 -12.30 10.76
N GLU A 175 22.01 -11.64 9.82
CA GLU A 175 22.18 -10.21 9.59
C GLU A 175 21.68 -9.36 10.76
N MET A 176 20.54 -9.73 11.36
CA MET A 176 20.05 -9.08 12.58
C MET A 176 21.05 -9.23 13.73
N LEU A 177 21.54 -10.46 13.95
CA LEU A 177 22.54 -10.75 14.96
C LEU A 177 23.84 -9.94 14.75
N ARG A 178 24.32 -9.81 13.50
CA ARG A 178 25.53 -9.04 13.18
C ARG A 178 25.44 -7.56 13.56
N ARG A 179 24.27 -6.92 13.40
CA ARG A 179 24.10 -5.49 13.72
C ARG A 179 24.17 -5.24 15.22
N GLU A 180 23.54 -6.12 16.01
CA GLU A 180 23.60 -6.01 17.48
C GLU A 180 24.99 -6.31 18.02
N ILE A 181 25.65 -7.36 17.51
CA ILE A 181 27.03 -7.68 17.90
C ILE A 181 27.97 -6.52 17.56
N LYS A 182 27.85 -5.89 16.37
CA LYS A 182 28.66 -4.71 16.02
C LYS A 182 28.41 -3.52 16.95
N HIS A 183 27.16 -3.29 17.36
CA HIS A 183 26.84 -2.21 18.29
C HIS A 183 27.44 -2.48 19.67
N PHE A 184 27.36 -3.73 20.15
CA PHE A 184 27.93 -4.16 21.41
C PHE A 184 29.46 -4.09 21.43
N LEU A 185 30.12 -4.51 20.35
CA LEU A 185 31.59 -4.50 20.22
C LEU A 185 32.19 -3.12 19.86
N SER A 186 31.36 -2.09 19.69
CA SER A 186 31.79 -0.72 19.41
C SER A 186 31.92 0.15 20.66
N TYR A 187 31.48 -0.36 21.83
CA TYR A 187 31.79 0.17 23.16
C TYR A 187 33.06 -0.49 23.69
#